data_AF-A0AA39GEH6-F1
#
_entry.id   AF-A0AA39GEH6-F1
#
_cell.length_a   1.000
_cell.length_b   1.000
_cell.length_c   1.000
_cell.angle_alpha   90.00
_cell.angle_beta   90.00
_cell.angle_gamma   90.00
#
_symmetry.space_group_name_H-M   'P 1'
#
loop_
_entity.id
_entity.type
_entity.pdbx_description
1 polymer ?
#
loop_
_entity_poly.entity_id
_entity_poly.type
_entity_poly.pdbx_seq_one_letter_code
_entity_poly.pdbx_strand_id
1 'polypeptide(L)'
;MLSRVARRRLVSAAQQSRYQPGRVLQRRWNSPAPRPGDGPLMSRRADRELPDINEVRFRWGRTLPIFIAIVTACSIAIFNYQKSSSPVIASTLYALRTNPRARELLGDEIYFNRQIPWIHGTMNQLQGRIDVWFDVKGSKGKATMRFASFRRTPRGMFETTEWSLKTDDGEWIDLLEAGDPFGGLVADTAVSVPIEAAAEIDEAGGRGYRQQSPHK
;
A
#
# COMPACT_ATOMS: atom_id res chain seq x y z
N MET A 1 -13.93 -13.75 51.15
CA MET A 1 -14.90 -12.72 51.60
C MET A 1 -14.82 -11.54 50.66
N LEU A 2 -15.74 -11.45 49.70
CA LEU A 2 -15.74 -10.44 48.64
C LEU A 2 -16.49 -9.18 49.12
N SER A 3 -15.83 -8.03 48.98
CA SER A 3 -16.25 -6.74 49.53
C SER A 3 -17.62 -6.28 49.02
N ARG A 4 -18.43 -5.76 49.95
CA ARG A 4 -19.81 -5.27 49.71
C ARG A 4 -19.89 -4.08 48.73
N VAL A 5 -18.74 -3.55 48.28
CA VAL A 5 -18.63 -2.44 47.33
C VAL A 5 -18.72 -2.93 45.87
N ALA A 6 -18.26 -4.15 45.57
CA ALA A 6 -18.27 -4.68 44.20
C ALA A 6 -19.67 -5.08 43.70
N ARG A 7 -20.62 -5.36 44.61
CA ARG A 7 -22.00 -5.75 44.24
C ARG A 7 -22.90 -4.56 43.88
N ARG A 8 -22.58 -3.33 44.29
CA ARG A 8 -23.40 -2.14 43.96
C ARG A 8 -23.15 -1.57 42.58
N ARG A 9 -22.05 -1.93 41.90
CA ARG A 9 -21.76 -1.46 40.53
C ARG A 9 -22.20 -2.39 39.41
N LEU A 10 -22.67 -3.61 39.73
CA LEU A 10 -23.19 -4.55 38.73
C LEU A 10 -24.71 -4.46 38.53
N VAL A 11 -25.45 -3.82 39.44
CA VAL A 11 -26.91 -3.66 39.31
C VAL A 11 -27.29 -2.40 38.51
N SER A 12 -26.41 -1.39 38.44
CA SER A 12 -26.63 -0.17 37.64
C SER A 12 -26.39 -0.36 36.13
N ALA A 13 -25.80 -1.49 35.73
CA ALA A 13 -25.56 -1.83 34.32
C ALA A 13 -26.73 -2.56 33.65
N ALA A 14 -27.75 -2.99 34.43
CA ALA A 14 -28.88 -3.78 33.93
C ALA A 14 -30.15 -2.96 33.61
N GLN A 15 -30.11 -1.63 33.73
CA GLN A 15 -31.28 -0.76 33.52
C GLN A 15 -31.14 0.29 32.41
N GLN A 16 -30.07 0.24 31.62
CA GLN A 16 -30.00 1.04 30.40
C GLN A 16 -30.43 0.19 29.21
N SER A 17 -31.71 -0.17 29.19
CA SER A 17 -32.41 -0.45 27.94
C SER A 17 -32.34 0.83 27.12
N ARG A 18 -31.32 0.92 26.29
CA ARG A 18 -31.17 1.98 25.30
C ARG A 18 -32.35 1.82 24.36
N TYR A 19 -33.35 2.65 24.54
CA TYR A 19 -34.30 3.01 23.50
C TYR A 19 -33.46 3.40 22.28
N GLN A 20 -33.24 2.47 21.35
CA GLN A 20 -32.72 2.82 20.05
C GLN A 20 -33.88 3.47 19.32
N PRO A 21 -33.91 4.80 19.09
CA PRO A 21 -34.83 5.33 18.11
C PRO A 21 -34.51 4.60 16.80
N GLY A 22 -35.47 3.84 16.30
CA GLY A 22 -35.34 3.06 15.09
C GLY A 22 -34.76 3.94 14.00
N ARG A 23 -33.82 3.38 13.20
CA ARG A 23 -33.28 4.03 12.01
C ARG A 23 -34.43 4.69 11.25
N VAL A 24 -34.48 6.02 11.30
CA VAL A 24 -35.37 6.79 10.44
C VAL A 24 -34.85 6.56 9.03
N LEU A 25 -35.48 5.62 8.33
CA LEU A 25 -35.32 5.47 6.89
C LEU A 25 -35.46 6.88 6.30
N GLN A 26 -34.40 7.40 5.67
CA GLN A 26 -34.48 8.61 4.87
C GLN A 26 -35.57 8.39 3.82
N ARG A 27 -36.78 8.86 4.11
CA ARG A 27 -37.85 8.93 3.13
C ARG A 27 -37.31 9.84 2.03
N ARG A 28 -37.13 9.28 0.84
CA ARG A 28 -36.83 10.06 -0.36
C ARG A 28 -37.88 11.16 -0.45
N TRP A 29 -37.41 12.40 -0.41
CA TRP A 29 -38.23 13.60 -0.39
C TRP A 29 -38.91 13.77 -1.76
N ASN A 30 -40.07 13.14 -1.92
CA ASN A 30 -41.05 13.54 -2.93
C ASN A 30 -42.09 14.45 -2.26
N SER A 31 -41.66 15.43 -1.48
CA SER A 31 -42.56 16.49 -1.04
C SER A 31 -42.88 17.35 -2.26
N PRO A 32 -44.16 17.56 -2.60
CA PRO A 32 -44.52 18.48 -3.67
C PRO A 32 -43.96 19.88 -3.35
N ALA A 33 -43.68 20.66 -4.40
CA ALA A 33 -43.22 22.04 -4.24
C ALA A 33 -44.24 22.83 -3.39
N PRO A 34 -43.80 23.59 -2.37
CA PRO A 34 -44.73 24.32 -1.50
C PRO A 34 -45.54 25.33 -2.31
N ARG A 35 -46.85 25.36 -2.09
CA ARG A 35 -47.78 26.29 -2.76
C ARG A 35 -47.83 27.64 -2.00
N PRO A 36 -48.31 28.73 -2.62
CA PRO A 36 -48.47 30.01 -1.91
C PRO A 36 -49.37 29.84 -0.67
N GLY A 37 -48.82 30.10 0.51
CA GLY A 37 -49.51 29.93 1.81
C GLY A 37 -49.26 28.59 2.52
N ASP A 38 -48.58 27.63 1.88
CA ASP A 38 -48.36 26.29 2.45
C ASP A 38 -47.03 26.23 3.22
N GLY A 39 -47.13 26.35 4.53
CA GLY A 39 -46.06 26.09 5.49
C GLY A 39 -44.94 27.14 5.58
N PRO A 40 -44.07 27.00 6.61
CA PRO A 40 -43.10 28.01 7.03
C PRO A 40 -41.93 28.20 6.06
N LEU A 41 -41.84 27.39 4.99
CA LEU A 41 -40.77 27.45 3.99
C LEU A 41 -40.90 28.65 3.04
N MET A 42 -42.13 29.12 2.81
CA MET A 42 -42.42 30.25 1.92
C MET A 42 -42.60 31.58 2.66
N SER A 43 -42.83 31.54 3.97
CA SER A 43 -42.86 32.74 4.80
C SER A 43 -41.45 33.09 5.27
N ARG A 44 -40.91 34.25 4.85
CA ARG A 44 -39.69 34.83 5.42
C ARG A 44 -39.98 35.32 6.84
N ARG A 45 -40.11 34.39 7.80
CA ARG A 45 -40.24 34.73 9.22
C ARG A 45 -38.86 35.04 9.76
N ALA A 46 -38.69 36.26 10.30
CA ALA A 46 -37.46 36.68 10.99
C ALA A 46 -37.25 35.93 12.31
N ASP A 47 -38.31 35.32 12.85
CA ASP A 47 -38.33 34.67 14.18
C ASP A 47 -37.89 33.20 14.15
N ARG A 48 -37.15 32.78 13.12
CA ARG A 48 -36.56 31.43 13.05
C ARG A 48 -35.14 31.48 13.57
N GLU A 49 -34.93 30.90 14.74
CA GLU A 49 -33.58 30.71 15.28
C GLU A 49 -32.71 29.98 14.25
N LEU A 50 -31.52 30.53 14.00
CA LEU A 50 -30.53 29.90 13.13
C LEU A 50 -30.19 28.52 13.72
N PRO A 51 -29.99 27.48 12.89
CA PRO A 51 -29.51 26.20 13.37
C PRO A 51 -28.28 26.42 14.25
N ASP A 52 -28.28 25.85 15.46
CA ASP A 52 -27.17 26.04 16.38
C ASP A 52 -25.89 25.50 15.73
N ILE A 53 -24.85 26.34 15.67
CA ILE A 53 -23.53 26.00 15.13
C ILE A 53 -22.94 24.78 15.87
N ASN A 54 -23.36 24.55 17.12
CA ASN A 54 -22.98 23.35 17.87
C ASN A 54 -23.51 22.05 17.24
N GLU A 55 -24.62 22.07 16.50
CA GLU A 55 -25.17 20.90 15.78
C GLU A 55 -24.35 20.55 14.53
N VAL A 56 -23.64 21.53 13.96
CA VAL A 56 -22.78 21.38 12.78
C VAL A 56 -21.35 20.99 13.16
N ARG A 57 -20.98 21.10 14.44
CA ARG A 57 -19.58 20.95 14.86
C ARG A 57 -19.15 19.47 14.95
N PHE A 58 -18.14 19.13 14.14
CA PHE A 58 -17.28 17.94 14.18
C PHE A 58 -17.96 16.55 14.14
N ARG A 59 -19.02 16.39 13.34
CA ARG A 59 -19.66 15.08 13.11
C ARG A 59 -18.74 14.02 12.48
N TRP A 60 -17.64 14.43 11.84
CA TRP A 60 -16.66 13.54 11.20
C TRP A 60 -15.60 12.99 12.17
N GLY A 61 -15.59 13.39 13.45
CA GLY A 61 -14.57 12.93 14.39
C GLY A 61 -14.53 11.41 14.61
N ARG A 62 -15.64 10.70 14.39
CA ARG A 62 -15.69 9.22 14.50
C ARG A 62 -15.21 8.51 13.23
N THR A 63 -15.39 9.14 12.06
CA THR A 63 -15.06 8.55 10.75
C THR A 63 -13.69 9.00 10.25
N LEU A 64 -13.19 10.16 10.68
CA LEU A 64 -11.84 10.65 10.41
C LEU A 64 -10.74 9.63 10.77
N PRO A 65 -10.71 9.01 11.96
CA PRO A 65 -9.66 8.02 12.27
C PRO A 65 -9.76 6.78 11.39
N ILE A 66 -10.98 6.36 11.03
CA ILE A 66 -11.19 5.22 10.11
C ILE A 66 -10.66 5.57 8.71
N PHE A 67 -10.98 6.77 8.23
CA PHE A 67 -10.49 7.27 6.95
C PHE A 67 -8.97 7.32 6.92
N ILE A 68 -8.33 7.92 7.96
CA ILE A 68 -6.88 7.96 8.07
C ILE A 68 -6.30 6.54 8.09
N ALA A 69 -6.87 5.63 8.88
CA ALA A 69 -6.40 4.24 8.93
C ALA A 69 -6.45 3.55 7.57
N ILE A 70 -7.54 3.73 6.81
CA ILE A 70 -7.67 3.17 5.45
C ILE A 70 -6.63 3.81 4.52
N VAL A 71 -6.51 5.13 4.51
CA VAL A 71 -5.54 5.85 3.67
C VAL A 71 -4.11 5.39 3.99
N THR A 72 -3.74 5.31 5.27
CA THR A 72 -2.42 4.84 5.69
C THR A 72 -2.17 3.39 5.26
N ALA A 73 -3.15 2.49 5.43
CA ALA A 73 -3.03 1.11 4.99
C ALA A 73 -2.84 1.01 3.46
N CYS A 74 -3.62 1.76 2.68
CA CYS A 74 -3.47 1.84 1.23
C CYS A 74 -2.12 2.44 0.81
N SER A 75 -1.65 3.49 1.49
CA SER A 75 -0.34 4.09 1.24
C SER A 75 0.79 3.09 1.45
N ILE A 76 0.76 2.32 2.55
CA ILE A 76 1.76 1.28 2.82
C ILE A 76 1.75 0.22 1.71
N ALA A 77 0.56 -0.22 1.29
CA ALA A 77 0.41 -1.20 0.22
C ALA A 77 0.98 -0.71 -1.11
N ILE A 78 0.69 0.52 -1.52
CA ILE A 78 1.16 1.04 -2.81
C ILE A 78 2.67 1.29 -2.82
N PHE A 79 3.26 1.78 -1.73
CA PHE A 79 4.71 1.92 -1.63
C PHE A 79 5.42 0.56 -1.62
N ASN A 80 4.85 -0.45 -0.97
CA ASN A 80 5.40 -1.80 -1.03
C ASN A 80 5.32 -2.39 -2.44
N TYR A 81 4.20 -2.17 -3.15
CA TYR A 81 4.06 -2.58 -4.54
C TYR A 81 5.11 -1.92 -5.45
N GLN A 82 5.28 -0.59 -5.35
CA GLN A 82 6.32 0.14 -6.09
C GLN A 82 7.72 -0.40 -5.81
N LYS A 83 8.05 -0.71 -4.55
CA LYS A 83 9.32 -1.37 -4.22
C LYS A 83 9.42 -2.72 -4.89
N SER A 84 8.41 -3.59 -4.75
CA SER A 84 8.40 -4.95 -5.32
C SER A 84 8.53 -5.01 -6.84
N SER A 85 7.98 -4.02 -7.54
CA SER A 85 8.03 -3.91 -9.00
C SER A 85 9.24 -3.12 -9.50
N SER A 86 10.19 -2.79 -8.62
CA SER A 86 11.37 -2.04 -9.01
C SER A 86 12.34 -2.91 -9.83
N PRO A 87 13.07 -2.32 -10.80
CA PRO A 87 14.04 -3.04 -11.62
C PRO A 87 15.17 -3.71 -10.81
N VAL A 88 15.57 -3.11 -9.69
CA VAL A 88 16.58 -3.67 -8.77
C VAL A 88 16.15 -5.00 -8.19
N ILE A 89 14.85 -5.17 -7.87
CA ILE A 89 14.36 -6.44 -7.34
C ILE A 89 14.25 -7.48 -8.45
N ALA A 90 13.81 -7.08 -9.63
CA ALA A 90 13.79 -7.98 -10.78
C ALA A 90 15.19 -8.49 -11.15
N SER A 91 16.20 -7.60 -11.16
CA SER A 91 17.59 -7.97 -11.47
C SER A 91 18.19 -8.88 -10.41
N THR A 92 17.98 -8.58 -9.13
CA THR A 92 18.49 -9.40 -8.03
C THR A 92 17.83 -10.78 -7.97
N LEU A 93 16.53 -10.88 -8.26
CA LEU A 93 15.84 -12.15 -8.37
C LEU A 93 16.33 -12.97 -9.57
N TYR A 94 16.63 -12.31 -10.69
CA TYR A 94 17.23 -12.98 -11.84
C TYR A 94 18.64 -13.50 -11.53
N ALA A 95 19.48 -12.68 -10.89
CA ALA A 95 20.82 -13.08 -10.45
C ALA A 95 20.79 -14.27 -9.49
N LEU A 96 19.80 -14.34 -8.59
CA LEU A 96 19.58 -15.50 -7.74
C LEU A 96 19.30 -16.77 -8.55
N ARG A 97 18.48 -16.67 -9.60
CA ARG A 97 18.11 -17.82 -10.45
C ARG A 97 19.29 -18.36 -11.24
N THR A 98 20.22 -17.50 -11.65
CA THR A 98 21.39 -17.90 -12.44
C THR A 98 22.55 -18.36 -11.57
N ASN A 99 22.65 -17.89 -10.33
CA ASN A 99 23.73 -18.23 -9.40
C ASN A 99 23.72 -19.74 -9.01
N PRO A 100 24.83 -20.46 -9.17
CA PRO A 100 24.90 -21.90 -8.86
C PRO A 100 24.73 -22.20 -7.37
N ARG A 101 25.37 -21.43 -6.47
CA ARG A 101 25.25 -21.64 -5.01
C ARG A 101 23.82 -21.41 -4.52
N ALA A 102 23.16 -20.37 -5.02
CA ALA A 102 21.76 -20.11 -4.69
C ALA A 102 20.84 -21.26 -5.13
N ARG A 103 21.09 -21.85 -6.30
CA ARG A 103 20.35 -23.00 -6.84
C ARG A 103 20.63 -24.29 -6.09
N GLU A 104 21.85 -24.51 -5.61
CA GLU A 104 22.18 -25.66 -4.76
C GLU A 104 21.32 -25.68 -3.49
N LEU A 105 21.16 -24.52 -2.86
CA LEU A 105 20.40 -24.32 -1.62
C LEU A 105 18.88 -24.30 -1.84
N LEU A 106 18.39 -23.41 -2.70
CA LEU A 106 16.95 -23.18 -2.89
C LEU A 106 16.32 -24.11 -3.92
N GLY A 107 17.12 -24.75 -4.76
CA GLY A 107 16.67 -25.52 -5.91
C GLY A 107 16.38 -24.65 -7.13
N ASP A 108 15.61 -25.24 -8.04
CA ASP A 108 15.17 -24.59 -9.27
C ASP A 108 13.99 -23.65 -9.00
N GLU A 109 13.68 -22.80 -9.99
CA GLU A 109 12.48 -21.94 -9.98
C GLU A 109 12.35 -21.01 -8.77
N ILE A 110 13.33 -20.12 -8.58
CA ILE A 110 13.32 -19.16 -7.47
C ILE A 110 12.31 -18.03 -7.74
N TYR A 111 11.31 -17.89 -6.87
CA TYR A 111 10.29 -16.85 -6.89
C TYR A 111 10.18 -16.15 -5.53
N PHE A 112 9.34 -15.12 -5.46
CA PHE A 112 8.92 -14.59 -4.16
C PHE A 112 8.16 -15.66 -3.36
N ASN A 113 8.35 -15.67 -2.04
CA ASN A 113 7.64 -16.60 -1.16
C ASN A 113 6.12 -16.34 -1.13
N ARG A 114 5.67 -15.12 -1.45
CA ARG A 114 4.27 -14.68 -1.41
C ARG A 114 3.91 -13.92 -2.68
N GLN A 115 2.63 -13.95 -3.06
CA GLN A 115 2.11 -13.22 -4.24
C GLN A 115 2.26 -11.70 -4.08
N ILE A 116 2.05 -11.18 -2.87
CA ILE A 116 2.37 -9.79 -2.51
C ILE A 116 3.61 -9.87 -1.62
N PRO A 117 4.83 -9.77 -2.21
CA PRO A 117 6.06 -9.82 -1.44
C PRO A 117 6.19 -8.56 -0.60
N TRP A 118 6.59 -8.71 0.65
CA TRP A 118 6.87 -7.57 1.51
C TRP A 118 8.37 -7.26 1.43
N ILE A 119 8.69 -6.10 0.85
CA ILE A 119 10.06 -5.64 0.69
C ILE A 119 10.40 -4.72 1.85
N HIS A 120 11.23 -5.22 2.75
CA HIS A 120 11.72 -4.43 3.86
C HIS A 120 12.96 -3.62 3.46
N GLY A 121 13.31 -2.66 4.32
CA GLY A 121 14.47 -1.81 4.11
C GLY A 121 14.19 -0.57 3.27
N THR A 122 15.28 0.08 2.89
CA THR A 122 15.29 1.36 2.20
C THR A 122 15.69 1.19 0.74
N MET A 123 14.84 1.67 -0.15
CA MET A 123 15.15 1.77 -1.57
C MET A 123 15.18 3.23 -1.97
N ASN A 124 16.36 3.84 -1.93
CA ASN A 124 16.56 5.22 -2.39
C ASN A 124 17.57 5.25 -3.52
N GLN A 125 17.08 5.00 -4.73
CA GLN A 125 17.91 5.03 -5.94
C GLN A 125 18.45 6.44 -6.22
N LEU A 126 17.68 7.50 -5.92
CA LEU A 126 18.09 8.89 -6.13
C LEU A 126 19.28 9.29 -5.24
N GLN A 127 19.23 8.96 -3.95
CA GLN A 127 20.35 9.18 -3.03
C GLN A 127 21.43 8.11 -3.17
N GLY A 128 21.20 7.09 -3.99
CA GLY A 128 22.20 6.08 -4.26
C GLY A 128 22.42 5.10 -3.11
N ARG A 129 21.41 4.84 -2.28
CA ARG A 129 21.47 3.88 -1.17
C ARG A 129 20.33 2.89 -1.27
N ILE A 130 20.68 1.61 -1.33
CA ILE A 130 19.75 0.51 -1.39
C ILE A 130 20.20 -0.48 -0.30
N ASP A 131 19.30 -0.79 0.62
CA ASP A 131 19.45 -1.90 1.57
C ASP A 131 18.07 -2.51 1.74
N VAL A 132 17.86 -3.66 1.11
CA VAL A 132 16.56 -4.32 1.06
C VAL A 132 16.69 -5.79 1.39
N TRP A 133 15.65 -6.33 2.02
CA TRP A 133 15.54 -7.76 2.25
C TRP A 133 14.12 -8.25 2.03
N PHE A 134 14.00 -9.45 1.48
CA PHE A 134 12.72 -10.07 1.15
C PHE A 134 12.82 -11.59 1.10
N ASP A 135 11.68 -12.25 1.29
CA ASP A 135 11.60 -13.70 1.31
C ASP A 135 11.43 -14.28 -0.09
N VAL A 136 12.28 -15.26 -0.40
CA VAL A 136 12.26 -16.03 -1.64
C VAL A 136 11.96 -17.50 -1.34
N LYS A 137 11.41 -18.18 -2.34
CA LYS A 137 11.09 -19.60 -2.31
C LYS A 137 11.59 -20.23 -3.61
N GLY A 138 12.29 -21.36 -3.50
CA GLY A 138 12.60 -22.25 -4.61
C GLY A 138 11.93 -23.61 -4.44
N SER A 139 12.35 -24.59 -5.25
CA SER A 139 11.80 -25.95 -5.20
C SER A 139 12.18 -26.72 -3.93
N LYS A 140 13.38 -26.49 -3.38
CA LYS A 140 13.88 -27.19 -2.18
C LYS A 140 13.51 -26.51 -0.87
N GLY A 141 13.35 -25.18 -0.87
CA GLY A 141 13.18 -24.45 0.39
C GLY A 141 12.84 -22.97 0.23
N LYS A 142 12.89 -22.27 1.36
CA LYS A 142 12.67 -20.83 1.48
C LYS A 142 13.90 -20.19 2.11
N ALA A 143 14.16 -18.95 1.74
CA ALA A 143 15.24 -18.16 2.33
C ALA A 143 14.86 -16.68 2.34
N THR A 144 15.53 -15.90 3.19
CA THR A 144 15.46 -14.44 3.14
C THR A 144 16.71 -13.93 2.44
N MET A 145 16.52 -13.23 1.33
CA MET A 145 17.62 -12.60 0.60
C MET A 145 17.80 -11.17 1.07
N ARG A 146 19.06 -10.76 1.24
CA ARG A 146 19.44 -9.37 1.52
C ARG A 146 20.34 -8.85 0.40
N PHE A 147 20.08 -7.60 0.02
CA PHE A 147 20.85 -6.88 -0.99
C PHE A 147 21.11 -5.46 -0.51
N ALA A 148 22.39 -5.10 -0.42
CA ALA A 148 22.84 -3.76 -0.12
C ALA A 148 23.79 -3.26 -1.20
N SER A 149 23.54 -2.05 -1.67
CA SER A 149 24.37 -1.36 -2.65
C SER A 149 24.36 0.15 -2.40
N PHE A 150 25.49 0.80 -2.66
CA PHE A 150 25.63 2.24 -2.53
C PHE A 150 26.39 2.83 -3.72
N ARG A 151 26.13 4.10 -4.04
CA ARG A 151 26.98 4.92 -4.93
C ARG A 151 27.46 6.15 -4.18
N ARG A 152 28.73 6.52 -4.38
CA ARG A 152 29.34 7.68 -3.70
C ARG A 152 28.92 9.01 -4.32
N THR A 153 28.62 9.01 -5.62
CA THR A 153 28.21 10.21 -6.37
C THR A 153 26.89 9.95 -7.11
N PRO A 154 26.06 10.99 -7.37
CA PRO A 154 24.79 10.81 -8.08
C PRO A 154 24.91 10.25 -9.50
N ARG A 155 26.08 10.43 -10.14
CA ARG A 155 26.43 9.87 -11.46
C ARG A 155 27.41 8.70 -11.39
N GLY A 156 27.75 8.25 -10.19
CA GLY A 156 28.66 7.13 -9.98
C GLY A 156 27.96 5.81 -10.24
N MET A 157 28.77 4.78 -10.55
CA MET A 157 28.30 3.41 -10.59
C MET A 157 27.89 2.96 -9.18
N PHE A 158 26.92 2.07 -9.12
CA PHE A 158 26.55 1.41 -7.88
C PHE A 158 27.56 0.33 -7.55
N GLU A 159 28.04 0.32 -6.31
CA GLU A 159 28.90 -0.71 -5.76
C GLU A 159 28.03 -1.63 -4.89
N THR A 160 28.06 -2.92 -5.17
CA THR A 160 27.36 -3.92 -4.36
C THR A 160 28.19 -4.22 -3.11
N THR A 161 27.63 -3.97 -1.92
CA THR A 161 28.32 -4.24 -0.64
C THR A 161 27.95 -5.57 -0.05
N GLU A 162 26.69 -5.98 -0.20
CA GLU A 162 26.19 -7.22 0.40
C GLU A 162 25.19 -7.84 -0.56
N TRP A 163 25.41 -9.10 -0.89
CA TRP A 163 24.41 -9.94 -1.52
C TRP A 163 24.45 -11.30 -0.86
N SER A 164 23.55 -11.49 0.10
CA SER A 164 23.58 -12.64 1.00
C SER A 164 22.21 -13.31 1.05
N LEU A 165 22.22 -14.61 1.34
CA LEU A 165 21.03 -15.44 1.46
C LEU A 165 21.01 -16.11 2.83
N LYS A 166 19.91 -15.94 3.55
CA LYS A 166 19.68 -16.62 4.84
C LYS A 166 18.75 -17.81 4.65
N THR A 167 19.26 -19.02 4.85
CA THR A 167 18.48 -20.26 4.80
C THR A 167 17.61 -20.39 6.07
N ASP A 168 16.60 -21.26 6.04
CA ASP A 168 15.74 -21.56 7.20
C ASP A 168 16.56 -22.04 8.42
N ASP A 169 17.69 -22.71 8.18
CA ASP A 169 18.65 -23.14 9.22
C ASP A 169 19.37 -21.98 9.91
N GLY A 170 19.18 -20.74 9.43
CA GLY A 170 19.70 -19.52 10.03
C GLY A 170 21.10 -19.11 9.57
N GLU A 171 21.75 -19.92 8.74
CA GLU A 171 23.06 -19.62 8.15
C GLU A 171 22.95 -18.56 7.05
N TRP A 172 23.85 -17.57 7.10
CA TRP A 172 24.00 -16.55 6.07
C TRP A 172 25.09 -16.95 5.09
N ILE A 173 24.74 -17.02 3.83
CA ILE A 173 25.65 -17.41 2.76
C ILE A 173 25.84 -16.22 1.85
N ASP A 174 27.10 -15.79 1.70
CA ASP A 174 27.47 -14.71 0.78
C ASP A 174 27.50 -15.23 -0.66
N LEU A 175 26.78 -14.55 -1.53
CA LEU A 175 26.68 -14.88 -2.95
C LEU A 175 27.64 -14.04 -3.80
N LEU A 176 28.26 -12.99 -3.24
CA LEU A 176 29.25 -12.16 -3.94
C LEU A 176 30.58 -12.88 -4.19
N GLU A 177 30.90 -13.94 -3.45
CA GLU A 177 32.13 -14.72 -3.65
C GLU A 177 32.25 -15.27 -5.08
N ALA A 178 31.13 -15.51 -5.75
CA ALA A 178 31.09 -16.02 -7.13
C ALA A 178 31.30 -14.92 -8.20
N GLY A 179 31.44 -13.65 -7.80
CA GLY A 179 31.52 -12.47 -8.66
C GLY A 179 30.28 -11.60 -8.60
N ASP A 180 30.44 -10.28 -8.77
CA ASP A 180 29.35 -9.31 -8.75
C ASP A 180 28.59 -9.26 -10.10
N PRO A 181 27.34 -9.75 -10.18
CA PRO A 181 26.55 -9.69 -11.40
C PRO A 181 25.95 -8.30 -11.67
N PHE A 182 26.09 -7.34 -10.74
CA PHE A 182 25.38 -6.06 -10.78
C PHE A 182 26.22 -4.88 -11.27
N GLY A 183 27.53 -5.03 -11.45
CA GLY A 183 28.44 -3.93 -11.82
C GLY A 183 28.08 -3.15 -13.10
N GLY A 184 27.32 -3.77 -14.03
CA GLY A 184 26.82 -3.10 -15.24
C GLY A 184 25.32 -2.76 -15.24
N LEU A 185 24.49 -3.47 -14.47
CA LEU A 185 23.02 -3.42 -14.60
C LEU A 185 22.37 -2.19 -13.96
N VAL A 186 22.99 -1.62 -12.92
CA VAL A 186 22.39 -0.51 -12.16
C VAL A 186 22.74 0.87 -12.78
N ALA A 187 23.68 0.90 -13.72
CA ALA A 187 24.02 2.11 -14.47
C ALA A 187 22.91 2.51 -15.45
N ASP A 188 22.30 1.53 -16.13
CA ASP A 188 21.34 1.79 -17.22
C ASP A 188 19.95 2.15 -16.71
N THR A 189 19.56 1.66 -15.52
CA THR A 189 18.25 1.95 -14.94
C THR A 189 18.11 3.39 -14.45
N ALA A 190 19.23 4.08 -14.23
CA ALA A 190 19.25 5.51 -13.92
C ALA A 190 19.06 6.41 -15.15
N VAL A 191 19.12 5.86 -16.37
CA VAL A 191 19.07 6.60 -17.64
C VAL A 191 17.70 6.49 -18.33
N SER A 192 16.84 5.56 -17.96
CA SER A 192 15.57 5.31 -18.67
C SER A 192 14.31 5.51 -17.82
N VAL A 193 14.05 6.74 -17.36
CA VAL A 193 12.70 7.33 -17.39
C VAL A 193 12.86 8.84 -17.58
N PRO A 194 12.84 9.36 -18.83
CA PRO A 194 12.53 10.76 -19.04
C PRO A 194 11.13 11.01 -18.48
N ILE A 195 11.03 11.90 -17.50
CA ILE A 195 9.79 12.34 -16.86
C ILE A 195 8.80 12.91 -17.91
N GLU A 196 9.26 13.20 -19.12
CA GLU A 196 8.45 13.64 -20.27
C GLU A 196 7.48 12.56 -20.79
N ALA A 197 7.79 11.27 -20.70
CA ALA A 197 6.94 10.21 -21.26
C ALA A 197 5.65 9.94 -20.46
N ALA A 198 5.55 10.41 -19.21
CA ALA A 198 4.33 10.29 -18.41
C ALA A 198 3.30 11.40 -18.71
N ALA A 199 3.73 12.49 -19.37
CA ALA A 199 2.85 13.61 -19.71
C ALA A 199 2.13 13.45 -21.06
N GLU A 200 2.61 12.57 -21.95
CA GLU A 200 1.98 12.36 -23.27
C GLU A 200 0.84 11.31 -23.28
N ILE A 201 0.64 10.57 -22.19
CA ILE A 201 -0.35 9.48 -22.16
C ILE A 201 -1.79 9.98 -21.92
N ASP A 202 -1.97 11.22 -21.44
CA ASP A 202 -3.30 11.76 -21.08
C ASP A 202 -3.98 12.59 -22.20
N GLU A 203 -3.28 12.89 -23.31
CA GLU A 203 -3.80 13.68 -24.45
C GLU A 203 -4.06 12.86 -25.73
N ALA A 204 -3.86 11.54 -25.71
CA ALA A 204 -4.20 10.66 -26.84
C ALA A 204 -5.45 9.82 -26.54
N GLY A 205 -6.50 10.47 -26.07
CA GLY A 205 -7.84 9.92 -26.01
C GLY A 205 -8.39 9.58 -27.40
N GLY A 206 -8.42 8.28 -27.70
CA GLY A 206 -9.52 7.67 -28.46
C GLY A 206 -9.32 7.46 -29.95
N ARG A 207 -8.68 6.34 -30.34
CA ARG A 207 -9.06 5.58 -31.54
C ARG A 207 -8.95 4.08 -31.29
N GLY A 208 -10.11 3.42 -31.15
CA GLY A 208 -10.22 1.99 -30.92
C GLY A 208 -9.74 1.17 -32.10
N TYR A 209 -8.81 0.25 -31.86
CA TYR A 209 -8.43 -0.77 -32.81
C TYR A 209 -9.42 -1.93 -32.72
N ARG A 210 -10.50 -1.87 -33.52
CA ARG A 210 -11.27 -3.07 -33.85
C ARG A 210 -10.48 -3.81 -34.91
N GLN A 211 -9.72 -4.81 -34.51
CA GLN A 211 -9.22 -5.81 -35.44
C GLN A 211 -10.43 -6.58 -35.99
N GLN A 212 -10.75 -6.37 -37.26
CA GLN A 212 -11.46 -7.36 -38.05
C GLN A 212 -10.58 -7.73 -39.23
N SER A 213 -10.19 -8.99 -39.23
CA SER A 213 -9.88 -9.80 -40.40
C SER A 213 -10.16 -11.24 -39.98
N PRO A 214 -10.51 -12.20 -40.87
CA PRO A 214 -10.57 -12.11 -42.34
C PRO A 214 -11.88 -12.72 -42.92
N HIS A 215 -12.16 -12.54 -44.23
CA HIS A 215 -12.67 -13.65 -45.05
C HIS A 215 -12.62 -13.36 -46.56
N LYS A 216 -11.94 -14.29 -47.26
CA LYS A 216 -11.95 -14.66 -48.69
C LYS A 216 -11.92 -13.57 -49.76
#